data_AF-A0A354YES7-F1
#
_entry.id   AF-A0A354YES7-F1
#
_cell.length_a   1.000
_cell.length_b   1.000
_cell.length_c   1.000
_cell.angle_alpha   90.00
_cell.angle_beta   90.00
_cell.angle_gamma   90.00
#
_symmetry.space_group_name_H-M   'P 1'
#
loop_
_entity.id
_entity.type
_entity.pdbx_description
1 polymer ?
#
loop_
_entity_poly.entity_id
_entity_poly.type
_entity_poly.pdbx_seq_one_letter_code
_entity_poly.pdbx_strand_id
1 'polypeptide(L)'
;LGAGVYRLRVHGPNGFLREFAGDAGGDVAQVESRYEAEPGVLVLRLGNAGERTCELEVAALDYAAPEPPLRLSLAPRQWHELRLPLAASDHWYDLQVRMPGSGFRRRLAGHLETGRPSRSDPAIGRA
;
A
#
# COMPACT_ATOMS: atom_id res chain seq x y z
N LEU A 1 23.33 7.57 -12.52
CA LEU A 1 22.38 7.38 -11.41
C LEU A 1 22.39 8.67 -10.61
N GLY A 2 21.30 9.44 -10.61
CA GLY A 2 21.23 10.71 -9.86
C GLY A 2 21.32 10.45 -8.36
N ALA A 3 22.00 11.32 -7.63
CA ALA A 3 22.08 11.25 -6.17
C ALA A 3 20.66 11.39 -5.58
N GLY A 4 20.07 10.30 -5.07
CA GLY A 4 18.73 10.34 -4.45
C GLY A 4 17.86 9.11 -4.61
N VAL A 5 18.17 8.18 -5.53
CA VAL A 5 17.37 6.95 -5.71
C VAL A 5 17.53 6.01 -4.52
N TYR A 6 16.43 5.52 -3.96
CA TYR A 6 16.44 4.59 -2.82
C TYR A 6 15.58 3.34 -3.06
N ARG A 7 15.92 2.28 -2.33
CA ARG A 7 15.09 1.09 -2.15
C ARG A 7 15.31 0.50 -0.76
N LEU A 8 14.26 0.43 0.05
CA LEU A 8 14.26 -0.09 1.40
C LEU A 8 13.20 -1.18 1.55
N ARG A 9 13.50 -2.21 2.35
CA ARG A 9 12.56 -3.26 2.75
C ARG A 9 12.56 -3.39 4.27
N VAL A 10 11.38 -3.51 4.86
CA VAL A 10 11.19 -3.75 6.29
C VAL A 10 10.30 -4.98 6.42
N HIS A 11 10.77 -5.97 7.19
CA HIS A 11 10.06 -7.21 7.47
C HIS A 11 9.67 -7.27 8.94
N GLY A 12 8.56 -7.96 9.23
CA GLY A 12 8.09 -8.22 10.57
C GLY A 12 7.25 -9.50 10.65
N PRO A 13 6.69 -9.80 11.84
CA PRO A 13 5.79 -10.94 12.03
C PRO A 13 4.56 -10.89 11.12
N ASN A 14 3.87 -12.03 10.98
CA ASN A 14 2.58 -12.15 10.29
C ASN A 14 2.62 -11.64 8.84
N GLY A 15 3.70 -11.99 8.13
CA GLY A 15 3.91 -11.60 6.73
C GLY A 15 4.13 -10.10 6.53
N PHE A 16 4.33 -9.31 7.61
CA PHE A 16 4.48 -7.87 7.50
C PHE A 16 5.66 -7.52 6.60
N LEU A 17 5.36 -6.82 5.51
CA LEU A 17 6.32 -6.27 4.58
C LEU A 17 5.97 -4.81 4.29
N ARG A 18 6.98 -3.96 4.33
CA ARG A 18 6.93 -2.63 3.73
C ARG A 18 8.12 -2.47 2.79
N GLU A 19 7.84 -2.21 1.51
CA GLU A 19 8.87 -1.77 0.57
C GLU A 19 8.69 -0.30 0.22
N PHE A 20 9.81 0.42 0.17
CA PHE A 20 9.86 1.82 -0.24
C PHE A 20 10.87 1.94 -1.37
N ALA A 21 10.48 2.51 -2.50
CA ALA A 21 11.39 2.89 -3.57
C ALA A 21 10.99 4.25 -4.14
N GLY A 22 11.96 5.00 -4.64
CA GLY A 22 11.72 6.31 -5.24
C GLY A 22 12.96 7.17 -5.32
N ASP A 23 12.76 8.47 -5.47
CA ASP A 23 13.81 9.49 -5.54
C ASP A 23 13.63 10.53 -4.43
N ALA A 24 14.60 10.60 -3.52
CA ALA A 24 14.56 11.47 -2.34
C ALA A 24 14.44 12.97 -2.67
N GLY A 25 14.81 13.39 -3.88
CA GLY A 25 14.69 14.78 -4.32
C GLY A 25 13.41 15.13 -5.08
N GLY A 26 12.58 14.14 -5.46
CA GLY A 26 11.47 14.33 -6.41
C GLY A 26 10.13 13.71 -6.02
N ASP A 27 10.09 12.86 -5.00
CA ASP A 27 8.86 12.19 -4.59
C ASP A 27 7.91 13.14 -3.84
N VAL A 28 6.78 13.48 -4.45
CA VAL A 28 5.70 14.25 -3.80
C VAL A 28 4.59 13.37 -3.21
N ALA A 29 4.52 12.10 -3.64
CA ALA A 29 3.50 11.16 -3.21
C ALA A 29 3.74 10.68 -1.77
N GLN A 30 2.68 10.60 -0.99
CA GLN A 30 2.70 10.15 0.41
C GLN A 30 1.74 8.98 0.60
N VAL A 31 2.16 8.01 1.42
CA VAL A 31 1.33 6.85 1.81
C VAL A 31 1.47 6.63 3.30
N GLU A 32 0.36 6.73 4.01
CA GLU A 32 0.24 6.33 5.41
C GLU A 32 -0.68 5.11 5.51
N SER A 33 -0.40 4.21 6.45
CA SER A 33 -1.24 3.04 6.69
C SER A 33 -1.54 2.86 8.17
N ARG A 34 -2.79 2.54 8.50
CA ARG A 34 -3.20 2.11 9.84
C ARG A 34 -4.16 0.94 9.76
N TYR A 35 -4.29 0.23 10.87
CA TYR A 35 -5.21 -0.88 11.03
C TYR A 35 -6.38 -0.47 11.92
N GLU A 36 -7.58 -0.88 11.55
CA GLU A 36 -8.77 -0.85 12.40
C GLU A 36 -9.14 -2.31 12.69
N ALA A 37 -8.75 -2.82 13.86
CA ALA A 37 -8.83 -4.24 14.20
C ALA A 37 -10.27 -4.78 14.19
N GLU A 38 -11.24 -3.94 14.60
CA GLU A 38 -12.67 -4.17 14.45
C GLU A 38 -13.23 -2.99 13.64
N PRO A 39 -13.76 -3.20 12.42
CA PRO A 39 -14.22 -4.46 11.82
C PRO A 39 -13.20 -5.19 10.92
N GLY A 40 -11.90 -4.96 11.08
CA GLY A 40 -10.86 -5.65 10.28
C GLY A 40 -10.55 -4.95 8.95
N VAL A 41 -10.15 -3.68 9.04
CA VAL A 41 -9.96 -2.79 7.90
C VAL A 41 -8.52 -2.28 7.85
N LEU A 42 -7.88 -2.39 6.69
CA LEU A 42 -6.69 -1.62 6.37
C LEU A 42 -7.11 -0.24 5.84
N VAL A 43 -6.61 0.82 6.46
CA VAL A 43 -6.83 2.17 5.97
C VAL A 43 -5.53 2.74 5.41
N LEU A 44 -5.58 3.17 4.15
CA LEU A 44 -4.50 3.88 3.48
C LEU A 44 -4.89 5.35 3.33
N ARG A 45 -3.99 6.26 3.71
CA ARG A 45 -4.09 7.67 3.33
C ARG A 45 -3.06 7.95 2.26
N LEU A 46 -3.53 8.44 1.12
CA LEU A 46 -2.75 8.71 -0.09
C LEU A 46 -2.71 10.22 -0.28
N GLY A 47 -1.52 10.80 -0.31
CA GLY A 47 -1.33 12.24 -0.27
C GLY A 47 -0.47 12.76 -1.41
N ASN A 48 -0.72 14.01 -1.77
CA ASN A 48 0.14 14.80 -2.64
C ASN A 48 0.78 15.94 -1.86
N ALA A 49 2.07 15.85 -1.55
CA ALA A 49 2.79 16.91 -0.84
C ALA A 49 3.20 18.07 -1.75
N GLY A 50 3.12 17.92 -3.07
CA GLY A 50 3.62 18.86 -4.06
C GLY A 50 2.67 20.00 -4.41
N GLU A 51 3.11 20.80 -5.39
CA GLU A 51 2.41 22.00 -5.88
C GLU A 51 1.64 21.78 -7.19
N ARG A 52 1.75 20.58 -7.78
CA ARG A 52 1.03 20.19 -9.00
C ARG A 52 0.22 18.93 -8.73
N THR A 53 -0.81 18.69 -9.53
CA THR A 53 -1.56 17.43 -9.51
C THR A 53 -0.62 16.24 -9.69
N CYS A 54 -0.81 15.18 -8.89
CA CYS A 54 -0.11 13.92 -9.06
C CYS A 54 -1.09 12.76 -9.28
N GLU A 55 -0.68 11.81 -10.10
CA GLU A 55 -1.44 10.59 -10.36
C GLU A 55 -0.90 9.44 -9.51
N LEU A 56 -1.78 8.73 -8.82
CA LEU A 56 -1.46 7.51 -8.08
C LEU A 56 -2.26 6.34 -8.61
N GLU A 57 -1.64 5.16 -8.63
CA GLU A 57 -2.31 3.89 -8.89
C GLU A 57 -2.10 2.96 -7.71
N VAL A 58 -3.19 2.37 -7.22
CA VAL A 58 -3.22 1.34 -6.18
C VAL A 58 -3.68 0.04 -6.79
N ALA A 59 -2.86 -0.98 -6.73
CA ALA A 59 -3.16 -2.31 -7.25
C ALA A 59 -2.93 -3.38 -6.16
N ALA A 60 -3.75 -4.42 -6.17
CA ALA A 60 -3.44 -5.63 -5.44
C ALA A 60 -2.35 -6.42 -6.19
N LEU A 61 -1.36 -6.93 -5.47
CA LEU A 61 -0.37 -7.87 -6.01
C LEU A 61 -0.77 -9.31 -5.72
N ASP A 62 -1.36 -9.52 -4.56
CA ASP A 62 -2.07 -10.73 -4.17
C ASP A 62 -3.33 -10.30 -3.39
N TYR A 63 -4.30 -11.19 -3.29
CA TYR A 63 -5.63 -10.98 -2.72
C TYR A 63 -6.47 -10.00 -3.57
N ALA A 64 -7.70 -10.37 -3.93
CA ALA A 64 -8.44 -9.78 -5.07
C ALA A 64 -8.96 -8.32 -4.89
N ALA A 65 -8.32 -7.48 -4.06
CA ALA A 65 -8.78 -6.11 -3.81
C ALA A 65 -7.61 -5.11 -3.67
N PRO A 66 -7.65 -3.94 -4.34
CA PRO A 66 -8.71 -3.49 -5.26
C PRO A 66 -8.59 -4.09 -6.66
N GLU A 67 -9.73 -4.48 -7.25
CA GLU A 67 -9.86 -4.91 -8.65
C GLU A 67 -11.07 -4.21 -9.32
N PRO A 68 -10.89 -3.48 -10.43
CA PRO A 68 -9.61 -3.15 -11.09
C PRO A 68 -8.73 -2.22 -10.22
N PRO A 69 -7.44 -2.01 -10.58
CA PRO A 69 -6.58 -1.05 -9.89
C PRO A 69 -7.22 0.33 -9.78
N LEU A 70 -7.18 0.91 -8.58
CA LEU A 70 -7.69 2.24 -8.32
C LEU A 70 -6.72 3.29 -8.86
N ARG A 71 -7.20 4.20 -9.70
CA ARG A 71 -6.44 5.36 -10.20
C ARG A 71 -6.97 6.63 -9.53
N LEU A 72 -6.07 7.48 -9.05
CA LEU A 72 -6.39 8.71 -8.34
C LEU A 72 -5.61 9.89 -8.93
N SER A 73 -6.32 10.96 -9.24
CA SER A 73 -5.74 12.27 -9.53
C SER A 73 -5.87 13.13 -8.29
N LEU A 74 -4.76 13.46 -7.64
CA LEU A 74 -4.73 14.24 -6.40
C LEU A 74 -4.24 15.65 -6.69
N ALA A 75 -5.09 16.64 -6.42
CA ALA A 75 -4.73 18.05 -6.46
C ALA A 75 -3.57 18.37 -5.49
N PRO A 76 -2.88 19.52 -5.65
CA PRO A 76 -1.84 19.93 -4.71
C PRO A 76 -2.32 19.88 -3.27
N ARG A 77 -1.52 19.29 -2.37
CA ARG A 77 -1.82 19.18 -0.93
C ARG A 77 -3.04 18.31 -0.57
N GLN A 78 -3.66 17.64 -1.54
CA GLN A 78 -4.83 16.80 -1.32
C GLN A 78 -4.45 15.45 -0.69
N TRP A 79 -5.37 14.93 0.12
CA TRP A 79 -5.35 13.56 0.63
C TRP A 79 -6.61 12.81 0.21
N HIS A 80 -6.47 11.50 0.00
CA HIS A 80 -7.56 10.55 -0.21
C HIS A 80 -7.42 9.40 0.79
N GLU A 81 -8.51 9.04 1.48
CA GLU A 81 -8.55 7.88 2.37
C GLU A 81 -9.20 6.70 1.64
N LEU A 82 -8.43 5.62 1.46
CA LEU A 82 -8.90 4.34 0.95
C LEU A 82 -9.05 3.36 2.12
N ARG A 83 -10.26 2.82 2.27
CA ARG A 83 -10.60 1.84 3.30
C ARG A 83 -10.79 0.48 2.63
N LEU A 84 -10.04 -0.53 3.09
CA LEU A 84 -10.05 -1.88 2.54
C LEU A 84 -10.48 -2.87 3.63
N PRO A 85 -11.75 -3.30 3.64
CA PRO A 85 -12.19 -4.42 4.45
C PRO A 85 -11.45 -5.69 4.01
N LEU A 86 -10.81 -6.39 4.95
CA LEU A 86 -9.96 -7.55 4.64
C LEU A 86 -10.62 -8.89 4.98
N ALA A 87 -11.86 -8.88 5.47
CA ALA A 87 -12.56 -10.10 5.86
C ALA A 87 -12.66 -11.14 4.72
N ALA A 88 -12.83 -10.68 3.47
CA ALA A 88 -12.94 -11.55 2.30
C ALA A 88 -11.61 -12.24 1.91
N SER A 89 -10.48 -11.78 2.45
CA SER A 89 -9.14 -12.32 2.19
C SER A 89 -8.51 -12.95 3.44
N ASP A 90 -9.32 -13.41 4.39
CA ASP A 90 -8.85 -13.93 5.68
C ASP A 90 -7.91 -12.93 6.39
N HIS A 91 -8.15 -11.63 6.24
CA HIS A 91 -7.34 -10.54 6.77
C HIS A 91 -5.93 -10.38 6.17
N TRP A 92 -5.63 -11.10 5.09
CA TRP A 92 -4.40 -10.91 4.31
C TRP A 92 -4.55 -9.79 3.28
N TYR A 93 -3.45 -9.08 3.03
CA TYR A 93 -3.38 -8.06 2.00
C TYR A 93 -1.96 -7.97 1.41
N ASP A 94 -1.87 -7.60 0.13
CA ASP A 94 -0.62 -7.24 -0.54
C ASP A 94 -0.90 -6.20 -1.63
N LEU A 95 -0.50 -4.96 -1.36
CA LEU A 95 -0.86 -3.80 -2.16
C LEU A 95 0.39 -3.09 -2.66
N GLN A 96 0.30 -2.57 -3.88
CA GLN A 96 1.27 -1.65 -4.44
C GLN A 96 0.62 -0.30 -4.70
N VAL A 97 1.27 0.76 -4.24
CA VAL A 97 0.99 2.14 -4.64
C VAL A 97 2.15 2.62 -5.51
N ARG A 98 1.85 3.16 -6.69
CA ARG A 98 2.85 3.74 -7.60
C ARG A 98 2.40 5.07 -8.17
N MET A 99 3.35 5.93 -8.51
CA MET A 99 3.11 7.13 -9.32
C MET A 99 3.63 6.87 -10.74
N PRO A 100 2.76 6.76 -11.75
CA PRO A 100 3.17 6.48 -13.13
C PRO A 100 4.23 7.46 -13.65
N GLY A 101 5.21 6.97 -14.40
CA GLY A 101 6.30 7.79 -14.95
C GLY A 101 7.38 8.20 -13.94
N SER A 102 7.31 7.72 -12.69
CA SER A 102 8.30 7.99 -11.65
C SER A 102 8.89 6.71 -11.05
N GLY A 103 9.95 6.85 -10.25
CA GLY A 103 10.51 5.76 -9.45
C GLY A 103 9.71 5.42 -8.18
N PHE A 104 8.71 6.24 -7.83
CA PHE A 104 7.97 6.11 -6.57
C PHE A 104 7.15 4.82 -6.53
N ARG A 105 7.42 4.01 -5.51
CA ARG A 105 6.67 2.79 -5.19
C ARG A 105 6.59 2.57 -3.69
N ARG A 106 5.42 2.15 -3.23
CA ARG A 106 5.20 1.58 -1.89
C ARG A 106 4.56 0.21 -2.04
N ARG A 107 5.10 -0.81 -1.38
CA ARG A 107 4.42 -2.11 -1.22
C ARG A 107 4.08 -2.31 0.24
N LEU A 108 2.84 -2.70 0.51
CA LEU A 108 2.35 -2.98 1.85
C LEU A 108 1.73 -4.37 1.81
N ALA A 109 2.34 -5.32 2.53
CA ALA A 109 1.77 -6.65 2.70
C ALA A 109 1.74 -7.06 4.18
N GLY A 110 0.87 -8.01 4.49
CA GLY A 110 0.78 -8.64 5.80
C GLY A 110 -0.59 -9.21 6.09
N HIS A 111 -0.72 -9.72 7.30
CA HIS A 111 -1.97 -10.17 7.88
C HIS A 111 -2.37 -9.22 9.01
N LEU A 112 -3.65 -8.82 9.02
CA LEU A 112 -4.22 -8.01 10.09
C LEU A 112 -4.68 -8.92 11.25
N GLU A 113 -4.00 -8.81 12.38
CA GLU A 113 -4.38 -9.54 13.61
C GLU A 113 -5.66 -8.95 14.22
N THR A 114 -6.69 -9.79 14.36
CA THR A 114 -7.98 -9.43 14.97
C THR A 114 -8.16 -10.02 16.38
N GLY A 115 -7.18 -10.81 16.85
CA GLY A 115 -7.28 -11.55 18.11
C GLY A 115 -8.16 -12.80 18.05
N ARG A 116 -8.74 -13.12 16.87
CA ARG A 116 -9.49 -14.36 16.61
C ARG A 116 -8.63 -15.33 15.77
N PRO A 117 -8.86 -16.65 15.87
CA PRO A 117 -8.23 -17.61 14.97
C PRO A 117 -8.46 -17.23 13.50
N SER A 118 -7.40 -17.22 12.70
CA SER A 118 -7.41 -16.94 11.26
C SER A 118 -6.58 -17.98 10.49
N ARG A 119 -6.58 -17.88 9.17
CA ARG A 119 -5.86 -18.79 8.28
C ARG A 119 -4.43 -18.31 8.05
N SER A 120 -3.48 -19.24 8.06
CA SER A 120 -2.10 -18.97 7.59
C SER A 120 -2.10 -18.50 6.14
N ASP A 121 -1.04 -17.81 5.72
CA ASP A 121 -0.91 -17.18 4.40
C ASP A 121 -1.40 -18.11 3.27
N PRO A 122 -2.54 -17.79 2.61
CA PRO A 122 -3.10 -18.60 1.54
C PRO A 122 -2.19 -18.74 0.33
N ALA A 123 -1.24 -17.82 0.13
CA ALA A 123 -0.31 -17.84 -0.99
C ALA A 123 0.78 -18.91 -0.83
N ILE A 124 1.07 -19.38 0.39
CA ILE A 124 2.06 -20.45 0.65
C ILE A 124 1.70 -21.76 -0.08
N GLY A 125 0.40 -22.01 -0.35
CA GLY A 125 -0.07 -23.22 -1.03
C GLY A 125 -0.34 -23.07 -2.54
N ARG A 126 -0.06 -21.91 -3.16
CA ARG A 126 -0.34 -21.64 -4.57
C ARG A 126 0.82 -21.95 -5.53
N ALA A 127 1.85 -22.64 -5.05
CA ALA A 127 3.04 -23.00 -5.84
C ALA A 127 2.72 -24.00 -6.97
#